data_AF-A0A9E3QXG3-F1
#
_entry.id   AF-A0A9E3QXG3-F1
#
_cell.length_a   1.000
_cell.length_b   1.000
_cell.length_c   1.000
_cell.angle_alpha   90.00
_cell.angle_beta   90.00
_cell.angle_gamma   90.00
#
_symmetry.space_group_name_H-M   'P 1'
#
loop_
_entity.id
_entity.type
_entity.pdbx_description
1 polymer ?
#
loop_
_entity_poly.entity_id
_entity_poly.type
_entity_poly.pdbx_seq_one_letter_code
_entity_poly.pdbx_strand_id
1 'polypeptide(L)'
;MSNASVAARRTLRLGDGGNDVRDFQNDLRALRFIDPSISAKGYFGPLTLGALKDWERAHHRPADGVLTAAEAATLHTEALAARSTHQAHLAHVAHVAHHPAAPAAPGVRPPVHAPASGSGRFPSGTEAQYRYLAALTRAHGGHFRTGANQRNLVAFRTPDSTRANGGRGRYNDTLAMVWRDSAGHHHVKLYTHFNTEPNESMRNGTTLGRVKTGSYDFGVSQRSNGDPCLRPRHGVLVERDRNHDGRFTEHKVEQGGDVFLFHKGGPTNTWSQGCFTFTPGEWSRFWSDIRHAPGAINVTVVEGKPRGLP
;
A
#
# COMPACT_ATOMS: atom_id res chain seq x y z
N MET A 1 25.69 25.87 -13.44
CA MET A 1 25.86 26.32 -12.05
C MET A 1 25.20 25.31 -11.15
N SER A 2 25.95 24.71 -10.23
CA SER A 2 25.54 23.62 -9.33
C SER A 2 24.58 24.13 -8.25
N ASN A 3 23.37 23.58 -8.20
CA ASN A 3 22.45 23.82 -7.07
C ASN A 3 22.90 22.98 -5.88
N ALA A 4 23.66 23.61 -4.99
CA ALA A 4 23.96 23.06 -3.67
C ALA A 4 22.65 22.93 -2.88
N SER A 5 22.27 21.70 -2.58
CA SER A 5 21.33 21.37 -1.51
C SER A 5 21.85 21.95 -0.20
N VAL A 6 21.03 22.75 0.47
CA VAL A 6 21.32 23.18 1.83
C VAL A 6 20.40 22.38 2.74
N ALA A 7 20.94 21.33 3.37
CA ALA A 7 20.31 20.68 4.52
C ALA A 7 19.78 21.75 5.49
N ALA A 8 18.62 21.53 6.09
CA ALA A 8 17.89 22.58 6.82
C ALA A 8 18.80 23.32 7.82
N ARG A 9 19.04 24.63 7.60
CA ARG A 9 19.88 25.49 8.46
C ARG A 9 19.26 25.80 9.82
N ARG A 10 18.04 25.33 10.05
CA ARG A 10 17.23 25.56 11.24
C ARG A 10 16.33 24.35 11.48
N THR A 11 15.81 24.23 12.69
CA THR A 11 14.78 23.23 13.02
C THR A 11 13.49 23.51 12.25
N LEU A 12 12.94 22.47 11.60
CA LEU A 12 11.67 22.53 10.87
C LEU A 12 10.55 21.82 11.63
N ARG A 13 9.35 22.40 11.63
CA ARG A 13 8.17 21.84 12.30
C ARG A 13 6.88 22.14 11.54
N LEU A 14 5.77 21.53 11.97
CA LEU A 14 4.43 21.79 11.43
C LEU A 14 4.14 23.30 11.35
N GLY A 15 3.70 23.76 10.18
CA GLY A 15 3.39 25.17 9.89
C GLY A 15 4.52 25.94 9.21
N ASP A 16 5.76 25.43 9.23
CA ASP A 16 6.89 26.09 8.58
C ASP A 16 6.73 26.09 7.05
N GLY A 17 7.22 27.15 6.40
CA GLY A 17 7.29 27.24 4.94
C GLY A 17 8.64 27.76 4.47
N GLY A 18 9.02 27.40 3.24
CA GLY A 18 10.28 27.85 2.65
C GLY A 18 10.89 26.86 1.67
N ASN A 19 12.03 27.24 1.09
CA ASN A 19 12.81 26.38 0.21
C ASN A 19 13.46 25.23 0.98
N ASP A 20 13.87 25.46 2.23
CA ASP A 20 14.36 24.43 3.17
C ASP A 20 13.32 23.32 3.41
N VAL A 21 12.05 23.69 3.58
CA VAL A 21 10.94 22.75 3.68
C VAL A 21 10.72 21.99 2.37
N ARG A 22 10.87 22.66 1.22
CA ARG A 22 10.74 22.01 -0.10
C ARG A 22 11.83 20.97 -0.32
N ASP A 23 13.06 21.29 0.05
CA ASP A 23 14.21 20.38 -0.08
C ASP A 23 14.05 19.18 0.84
N PHE A 24 13.66 19.41 2.10
CA PHE A 24 13.26 18.35 3.03
C PHE A 24 12.16 17.44 2.46
N GLN A 25 11.10 18.00 1.89
CA GLN A 25 10.05 17.22 1.22
C GLN A 25 10.57 16.41 0.03
N ASN A 26 11.51 16.96 -0.74
CA ASN A 26 12.15 16.24 -1.85
C ASN A 26 13.00 15.07 -1.35
N ASP A 27 13.64 15.21 -0.20
CA ASP A 27 14.42 14.14 0.41
C ASP A 27 13.51 13.03 0.93
N LEU A 28 12.42 13.37 1.62
CA LEU A 28 11.37 12.40 2.01
C LEU A 28 10.76 11.69 0.80
N ARG A 29 10.60 12.37 -0.34
CA ARG A 29 10.17 11.76 -1.61
C ARG A 29 11.20 10.76 -2.14
N ALA A 30 12.48 11.13 -2.14
CA ALA A 30 13.55 10.24 -2.57
C ALA A 30 13.60 8.95 -1.73
N LEU A 31 13.37 9.09 -0.43
CA LEU A 31 13.32 8.00 0.55
C LEU A 31 11.98 7.26 0.61
N ARG A 32 10.99 7.66 -0.19
CA ARG A 32 9.64 7.05 -0.27
C ARG A 32 8.77 7.20 0.98
N PHE A 33 9.13 8.10 1.89
CA PHE A 33 8.24 8.55 2.98
C PHE A 33 7.16 9.52 2.48
N ILE A 34 7.38 10.16 1.32
CA ILE A 34 6.36 10.85 0.53
C ILE A 34 6.33 10.20 -0.86
N ASP A 35 5.13 10.01 -1.42
CA ASP A 35 4.97 9.54 -2.80
C ASP A 35 5.65 10.53 -3.77
N PRO A 36 6.59 10.09 -4.64
CA PRO A 36 7.27 10.98 -5.58
C PRO A 36 6.36 11.67 -6.61
N SER A 37 5.13 11.21 -6.81
CA SER A 37 4.13 11.91 -7.62
C SER A 37 3.58 13.17 -6.92
N ILE A 38 3.68 13.26 -5.59
CA ILE A 38 3.24 14.43 -4.82
C ILE A 38 4.32 15.52 -4.91
N SER A 39 3.93 16.70 -5.39
CA SER A 39 4.85 17.83 -5.52
C SER A 39 5.26 18.40 -4.16
N ALA A 40 6.55 18.68 -3.98
CA ALA A 40 7.06 19.40 -2.81
C ALA A 40 6.67 20.89 -2.89
N LYS A 41 5.65 21.28 -2.11
CA LYS A 41 5.09 22.63 -2.14
C LYS A 41 5.92 23.64 -1.33
N GLY A 42 6.83 23.17 -0.47
CA GLY A 42 7.59 24.03 0.44
C GLY A 42 6.79 24.52 1.64
N TYR A 43 5.73 23.79 2.01
CA TYR A 43 4.95 24.03 3.23
C TYR A 43 4.87 22.75 4.06
N PHE A 44 5.28 22.83 5.33
CA PHE A 44 5.33 21.72 6.27
C PHE A 44 3.93 21.54 6.85
N GLY A 45 3.05 20.92 6.05
CA GLY A 45 1.71 20.54 6.46
C GLY A 45 1.63 19.15 7.10
N PRO A 46 0.42 18.66 7.40
CA PRO A 46 0.21 17.36 8.01
C PRO A 46 0.83 16.18 7.24
N LEU A 47 0.90 16.26 5.91
CA LEU A 47 1.58 15.25 5.08
C LEU A 47 3.07 15.16 5.41
N THR A 48 3.74 16.32 5.49
CA THR A 48 5.17 16.40 5.79
C THR A 48 5.46 15.99 7.24
N LEU A 49 4.54 16.32 8.17
CA LEU A 49 4.61 15.85 9.55
C LEU A 49 4.51 14.34 9.66
N GLY A 50 3.54 13.73 8.97
CA GLY A 50 3.38 12.27 8.96
C GLY A 50 4.63 11.58 8.41
N ALA A 51 5.12 12.05 7.26
CA ALA A 51 6.32 11.51 6.62
C ALA A 51 7.59 11.69 7.47
N LEU A 52 7.74 12.82 8.18
CA LEU A 52 8.83 13.02 9.14
C LEU A 52 8.77 11.98 10.26
N LYS A 53 7.60 11.82 10.87
CA LYS A 53 7.40 10.86 11.97
C LYS A 53 7.64 9.41 11.52
N ASP A 54 7.32 9.09 10.28
CA ASP A 54 7.65 7.79 9.70
C ASP A 54 9.17 7.60 9.55
N TRP A 55 9.88 8.62 9.08
CA TRP A 55 11.34 8.60 9.01
C TRP A 55 11.97 8.52 10.42
N GLU A 56 11.50 9.29 11.40
CA GLU A 56 11.96 9.25 12.79
C GLU A 56 11.78 7.84 13.39
N ARG A 57 10.60 7.22 13.18
CA ARG A 57 10.33 5.84 13.62
C ARG A 57 11.24 4.82 12.95
N ALA A 58 11.49 4.97 11.65
CA ALA A 58 12.40 4.08 10.91
C ALA A 58 13.83 4.12 11.46
N HIS A 59 14.21 5.23 12.11
CA HIS A 59 15.51 5.43 12.75
C HIS A 59 15.50 5.16 14.26
N HIS A 60 14.45 4.53 14.78
CA HIS A 60 14.28 4.24 16.21
C HIS A 60 14.38 5.51 17.10
N ARG A 61 13.95 6.65 16.57
CA ARG A 61 13.92 7.94 17.28
C ARG A 61 12.51 8.24 17.83
N PRO A 62 12.39 9.12 18.84
CA PRO A 62 11.11 9.70 19.21
C PRO A 62 10.45 10.38 18.00
N ALA A 63 9.20 10.02 17.71
CA ALA A 63 8.46 10.54 16.55
C ALA A 63 7.72 11.85 16.88
N ASP A 64 8.46 12.85 17.37
CA ASP A 64 7.90 14.12 17.82
C ASP A 64 7.49 15.03 16.65
N GLY A 65 8.01 14.79 15.44
CA GLY A 65 7.70 15.53 14.24
C GLY A 65 8.38 16.89 14.17
N VAL A 66 9.56 17.01 14.79
CA VAL A 66 10.41 18.20 14.79
C VAL A 66 11.75 17.83 14.17
N LEU A 67 11.98 18.28 12.93
CA LEU A 67 13.23 17.97 12.22
C LEU A 67 14.33 18.91 12.68
N THR A 68 15.23 18.42 13.53
CA THR A 68 16.44 19.17 13.92
C THR A 68 17.43 19.29 12.76
N ALA A 69 18.39 20.21 12.85
CA ALA A 69 19.43 20.36 11.83
C ALA A 69 20.29 19.08 11.65
N ALA A 70 20.54 18.34 12.74
CA ALA A 70 21.29 17.08 12.69
C ALA A 70 20.50 15.98 11.98
N GLU A 71 19.19 15.91 12.23
CA GLU A 71 18.30 14.96 11.54
C GLU A 71 18.14 15.31 10.07
N ALA A 72 18.01 16.60 9.74
CA ALA A 72 17.96 17.06 8.36
C ALA A 72 19.22 16.66 7.58
N ALA A 73 20.41 16.75 8.19
CA ALA A 73 21.65 16.30 7.57
C ALA A 73 21.70 14.78 7.34
N THR A 74 21.21 14.00 8.31
CA THR A 74 21.14 12.53 8.22
C THR A 74 20.19 12.11 7.09
N LEU A 75 18.96 12.62 7.14
CA LEU A 75 17.92 12.40 6.14
C LEU A 75 18.39 12.79 4.73
N HIS A 76 19.07 13.94 4.60
CA HIS A 76 19.59 14.41 3.32
C HIS A 76 20.63 13.44 2.74
N THR A 77 21.55 12.95 3.59
CA THR A 77 22.59 11.99 3.20
C THR A 77 21.98 10.69 2.68
N GLU A 78 20.99 10.16 3.38
CA GLU A 78 20.24 8.97 2.94
C GLU A 78 19.54 9.21 1.60
N ALA A 79 18.91 10.37 1.43
CA ALA A 79 18.21 10.74 0.22
C ALA A 79 19.16 10.88 -0.99
N LEU A 80 20.39 11.38 -0.79
CA LEU A 80 21.43 11.39 -1.80
C LEU A 80 21.83 9.95 -2.19
N ALA A 81 22.07 9.08 -1.21
CA ALA A 81 22.41 7.68 -1.47
C ALA A 81 21.30 6.96 -2.26
N ALA A 82 20.03 7.14 -1.86
CA ALA A 82 18.88 6.55 -2.55
C ALA A 82 18.78 7.01 -4.02
N ARG A 83 19.06 8.29 -4.30
CA ARG A 83 19.04 8.84 -5.67
C ARG A 83 20.18 8.29 -6.53
N SER A 84 21.39 8.18 -5.98
CA SER A 84 22.55 7.59 -6.68
C SER A 84 22.31 6.12 -7.04
N THR A 85 21.74 5.32 -6.13
CA THR A 85 21.39 3.92 -6.38
C THR A 85 20.35 3.78 -7.50
N HIS A 86 19.35 4.67 -7.52
CA HIS A 86 18.33 4.69 -8.57
C HIS A 86 18.93 5.03 -9.95
N GLN A 87 19.81 6.02 -10.03
CA GLN A 87 20.49 6.37 -11.28
C GLN A 87 21.42 5.27 -11.77
N ALA A 88 22.18 4.63 -10.88
CA ALA A 88 23.04 3.50 -11.24
C ALA A 88 22.23 2.31 -11.78
N HIS A 89 21.07 2.02 -11.18
CA HIS A 89 20.15 0.99 -11.67
C HIS A 89 19.60 1.32 -13.07
N LEU A 90 19.18 2.57 -13.30
CA LEU A 90 18.68 3.01 -14.61
C LEU A 90 19.77 2.97 -15.70
N ALA A 91 21.00 3.37 -15.36
CA ALA A 91 22.13 3.30 -16.28
C ALA A 91 22.49 1.85 -16.64
N HIS A 92 22.45 0.93 -15.68
CA HIS A 92 22.66 -0.49 -15.92
C HIS A 92 21.58 -1.08 -16.84
N VAL A 93 20.30 -0.76 -16.61
CA VAL A 93 19.19 -1.22 -17.45
C VAL A 93 19.29 -0.65 -18.89
N ALA A 94 19.65 0.62 -19.03
CA ALA A 94 19.84 1.25 -20.34
C ALA A 94 21.01 0.64 -21.14
N HIS A 95 22.10 0.26 -20.46
CA HIS A 95 23.25 -0.38 -21.09
C HIS A 95 22.95 -1.81 -21.56
N VAL A 96 22.19 -2.59 -20.78
CA VAL A 96 21.75 -3.94 -21.16
C VAL A 96 20.81 -3.92 -22.37
N ALA A 97 20.05 -2.83 -22.58
CA ALA A 97 19.11 -2.70 -23.68
C ALA A 97 19.75 -2.34 -25.05
N HIS A 98 21.05 -2.05 -25.13
CA HIS A 98 21.72 -1.56 -26.35
C HIS A 98 22.73 -2.52 -27.01
N HIS A 99 22.78 -3.81 -26.62
CA HIS A 99 23.56 -4.80 -27.35
C HIS A 99 22.76 -5.37 -28.55
N PRO A 100 23.37 -5.53 -29.75
CA PRO A 100 22.71 -6.26 -30.83
C PRO A 100 22.67 -7.74 -30.46
N ALA A 101 21.46 -8.31 -30.43
CA ALA A 101 21.23 -9.69 -30.06
C ALA A 101 21.84 -10.67 -31.09
N ALA A 102 22.70 -11.56 -30.62
CA ALA A 102 23.10 -12.78 -31.32
C ALA A 102 21.90 -13.75 -31.44
N PRO A 103 21.85 -14.66 -32.43
CA PRO A 103 20.70 -15.53 -32.63
C PRO A 103 20.55 -16.54 -31.49
N ALA A 104 19.30 -16.70 -31.03
CA ALA A 104 18.93 -17.45 -29.84
C ALA A 104 18.96 -18.98 -30.03
N ALA A 105 19.44 -19.69 -29.01
CA ALA A 105 19.21 -21.13 -28.82
C ALA A 105 17.81 -21.39 -28.22
N PRO A 106 17.18 -22.55 -28.50
CA PRO A 106 15.80 -22.81 -28.08
C PRO A 106 15.74 -23.29 -26.62
N GLY A 107 14.81 -22.73 -25.83
CA GLY A 107 14.27 -23.47 -24.67
C GLY A 107 14.22 -22.80 -23.30
N VAL A 108 14.15 -21.48 -23.15
CA VAL A 108 13.60 -20.86 -21.92
C VAL A 108 12.84 -19.59 -22.29
N ARG A 109 11.52 -19.56 -22.08
CA ARG A 109 10.73 -18.33 -22.23
C ARG A 109 11.10 -17.36 -21.09
N PRO A 110 11.39 -16.07 -21.38
CA PRO A 110 11.56 -15.05 -20.35
C PRO A 110 10.29 -14.93 -19.49
N PRO A 111 10.41 -14.50 -18.21
CA PRO A 111 9.25 -14.39 -17.34
C PRO A 111 8.29 -13.35 -17.91
N VAL A 112 7.04 -13.78 -18.04
CA VAL A 112 5.92 -12.94 -18.48
C VAL A 112 5.84 -11.75 -17.52
N HIS A 113 6.01 -10.53 -18.05
CA HIS A 113 5.68 -9.32 -17.29
C HIS A 113 4.22 -9.43 -16.85
N ALA A 114 3.99 -9.49 -15.54
CA ALA A 114 2.63 -9.41 -15.01
C ALA A 114 2.04 -8.04 -15.41
N PRO A 115 0.75 -7.97 -15.78
CA PRO A 115 0.12 -6.71 -16.12
C PRO A 115 0.20 -5.76 -14.92
N ALA A 116 0.47 -4.48 -15.19
CA ALA A 116 0.51 -3.41 -14.21
C ALA A 116 -0.88 -3.07 -13.60
N SER A 117 -1.90 -3.86 -13.93
CA SER A 117 -3.28 -3.73 -13.47
C SER A 117 -3.83 -5.14 -13.21
N GLY A 118 -4.75 -5.28 -12.26
CA GLY A 118 -5.43 -6.56 -11.96
C GLY A 118 -6.22 -7.16 -13.13
N SER A 119 -6.21 -6.51 -14.29
CA SER A 119 -6.77 -6.97 -15.56
C SER A 119 -5.98 -8.14 -16.15
N GLY A 120 -6.68 -9.19 -16.59
CA GLY A 120 -6.05 -10.34 -17.24
C GLY A 120 -6.80 -11.63 -16.99
N ARG A 121 -6.12 -12.78 -17.13
CA ARG A 121 -6.63 -14.08 -16.70
C ARG A 121 -5.92 -14.47 -15.39
N PHE A 122 -6.66 -14.87 -14.37
CA PHE A 122 -6.07 -15.42 -13.16
C PHE A 122 -5.51 -16.82 -13.49
N PRO A 123 -4.22 -17.08 -13.24
CA PRO A 123 -3.64 -18.36 -13.62
C PRO A 123 -4.22 -19.50 -12.80
N SER A 124 -4.23 -20.69 -13.41
CA SER A 124 -4.55 -21.94 -12.73
C SER A 124 -3.31 -22.55 -12.09
N GLY A 125 -3.48 -23.21 -10.94
CA GLY A 125 -2.41 -23.89 -10.22
C GLY A 125 -1.65 -22.97 -9.25
N THR A 126 -1.33 -23.52 -8.08
CA THR A 126 -0.81 -22.75 -6.94
C THR A 126 0.49 -22.01 -7.24
N GLU A 127 1.42 -22.64 -7.95
CA GLU A 127 2.70 -22.01 -8.31
C GLU A 127 2.53 -20.79 -9.22
N ALA A 128 1.70 -20.92 -10.25
CA ALA A 128 1.45 -19.83 -11.19
C ALA A 128 0.69 -18.68 -10.51
N GLN A 129 -0.27 -19.00 -9.63
CA GLN A 129 -0.97 -18.01 -8.80
C GLN A 129 -0.02 -17.30 -7.85
N TYR A 130 0.87 -18.03 -7.17
CA TYR A 130 1.87 -17.45 -6.28
C TYR A 130 2.75 -16.43 -7.04
N ARG A 131 3.30 -16.83 -8.19
CA ARG A 131 4.14 -15.95 -9.02
C ARG A 131 3.38 -14.71 -9.51
N TYR A 132 2.15 -14.90 -9.97
CA TYR A 132 1.29 -13.79 -10.42
C TYR A 132 1.04 -12.78 -9.31
N LEU A 133 0.63 -13.24 -8.13
CA LEU A 133 0.34 -12.37 -6.97
C LEU A 133 1.61 -11.69 -6.44
N ALA A 134 2.76 -12.37 -6.49
CA ALA A 134 4.04 -11.81 -6.12
C ALA A 134 4.51 -10.72 -7.09
N ALA A 135 4.33 -10.93 -8.39
CA ALA A 135 4.63 -9.93 -9.41
C ALA A 135 3.70 -8.72 -9.29
N LEU A 136 2.40 -8.95 -9.10
CA LEU A 136 1.41 -7.89 -8.93
C LEU A 136 1.69 -7.04 -7.68
N THR A 137 2.08 -7.67 -6.57
CA THR A 137 2.51 -6.94 -5.36
C THR A 137 3.67 -6.00 -5.64
N ARG A 138 4.71 -6.47 -6.34
CA ARG A 138 5.87 -5.65 -6.71
C ARG A 138 5.51 -4.52 -7.67
N ALA A 139 4.64 -4.79 -8.65
CA ALA A 139 4.16 -3.79 -9.61
C ALA A 139 3.40 -2.64 -8.92
N HIS A 140 2.75 -2.92 -7.79
CA HIS A 140 2.06 -1.93 -6.95
C HIS A 140 2.94 -1.37 -5.81
N GLY A 141 4.28 -1.48 -5.95
CA GLY A 141 5.25 -0.88 -5.02
C GLY A 141 5.44 -1.64 -3.72
N GLY A 142 4.87 -2.84 -3.58
CA GLY A 142 4.94 -3.65 -2.37
C GLY A 142 6.19 -4.53 -2.30
N HIS A 143 6.65 -4.77 -1.07
CA HIS A 143 7.69 -5.76 -0.80
C HIS A 143 7.03 -7.12 -0.53
N PHE A 144 7.01 -7.98 -1.55
CA PHE A 144 6.49 -9.33 -1.42
C PHE A 144 7.37 -10.17 -0.47
N ARG A 145 6.78 -10.62 0.63
CA ARG A 145 7.48 -11.35 1.68
C ARG A 145 7.63 -12.82 1.34
N THR A 146 8.88 -13.28 1.40
CA THR A 146 9.29 -14.61 0.96
C THR A 146 9.73 -15.52 2.11
N GLY A 147 9.82 -14.99 3.34
CA GLY A 147 10.18 -15.76 4.52
C GLY A 147 9.12 -16.81 4.88
N ALA A 148 9.55 -17.87 5.57
CA ALA A 148 8.67 -18.96 5.98
C ALA A 148 7.46 -18.43 6.76
N ASN A 149 6.28 -18.82 6.30
CA ASN A 149 4.98 -18.43 6.82
C ASN A 149 4.65 -16.92 6.80
N GLN A 150 5.51 -16.05 6.28
CA GLN A 150 5.17 -14.65 6.11
C GLN A 150 4.03 -14.50 5.11
N ARG A 151 3.03 -13.67 5.45
CA ARG A 151 1.81 -13.51 4.65
C ARG A 151 1.88 -12.29 3.75
N ASN A 152 1.33 -12.45 2.57
CA ASN A 152 0.99 -11.36 1.65
C ASN A 152 -0.49 -11.50 1.29
N LEU A 153 -1.17 -10.36 1.18
CA LEU A 153 -2.56 -10.23 0.82
C LEU A 153 -2.67 -9.38 -0.45
N VAL A 154 -3.50 -9.80 -1.39
CA VAL A 154 -3.83 -9.03 -2.59
C VAL A 154 -5.35 -8.90 -2.67
N ALA A 155 -5.85 -7.69 -2.45
CA ALA A 155 -7.26 -7.32 -2.51
C ALA A 155 -7.59 -6.85 -3.93
N PHE A 156 -8.38 -7.65 -4.65
CA PHE A 156 -8.92 -7.31 -5.96
C PHE A 156 -10.27 -6.61 -5.78
N ARG A 157 -10.26 -5.29 -5.94
CA ARG A 157 -11.43 -4.43 -5.80
C ARG A 157 -12.28 -4.46 -7.07
N THR A 158 -13.56 -4.66 -6.89
CA THR A 158 -14.60 -4.31 -7.87
C THR A 158 -15.11 -2.93 -7.48
N PRO A 159 -14.73 -1.84 -8.18
CA PRO A 159 -15.25 -0.52 -7.85
C PRO A 159 -16.78 -0.54 -7.87
N ASP A 160 -17.38 -0.13 -6.76
CA ASP A 160 -18.81 -0.10 -6.55
C ASP A 160 -19.21 1.24 -5.91
N SER A 161 -20.48 1.60 -6.02
CA SER A 161 -20.97 2.81 -5.38
C SER A 161 -21.11 2.60 -3.87
N THR A 162 -20.87 3.65 -3.08
CA THR A 162 -21.18 3.64 -1.62
C THR A 162 -22.64 3.31 -1.35
N ARG A 163 -23.53 3.58 -2.31
CA ARG A 163 -24.98 3.33 -2.25
C ARG A 163 -25.37 1.90 -2.67
N ALA A 164 -24.43 1.05 -3.03
CA ALA A 164 -24.70 -0.33 -3.42
C ALA A 164 -25.48 -1.09 -2.32
N ASN A 165 -26.39 -1.97 -2.74
CA ASN A 165 -27.24 -2.76 -1.84
C ASN A 165 -28.03 -1.88 -0.84
N GLY A 166 -28.59 -0.76 -1.32
CA GLY A 166 -29.33 0.19 -0.49
C GLY A 166 -28.45 0.87 0.56
N GLY A 167 -27.17 1.12 0.26
CA GLY A 167 -26.22 1.74 1.18
C GLY A 167 -25.60 0.81 2.21
N ARG A 168 -25.84 -0.50 2.13
CA ARG A 168 -25.27 -1.52 3.04
C ARG A 168 -23.93 -2.09 2.55
N GLY A 169 -23.52 -1.75 1.32
CA GLY A 169 -22.32 -2.29 0.69
C GLY A 169 -22.52 -3.73 0.20
N ARG A 170 -21.51 -4.24 -0.53
CA ARG A 170 -21.49 -5.60 -1.08
C ARG A 170 -20.18 -6.29 -0.75
N TYR A 171 -20.25 -7.61 -0.58
CA TYR A 171 -19.06 -8.45 -0.46
C TYR A 171 -18.73 -9.06 -1.82
N ASN A 172 -18.36 -8.20 -2.78
CA ASN A 172 -18.11 -8.54 -4.17
C ASN A 172 -16.62 -8.41 -4.55
N ASP A 173 -15.74 -8.22 -3.58
CA ASP A 173 -14.29 -8.21 -3.78
C ASP A 173 -13.70 -9.58 -3.49
N THR A 174 -12.46 -9.78 -3.92
CA THR A 174 -11.73 -11.03 -3.65
C THR A 174 -10.38 -10.71 -3.04
N LEU A 175 -10.10 -11.33 -1.90
CA LEU A 175 -8.80 -11.29 -1.25
C LEU A 175 -8.06 -12.58 -1.53
N ALA A 176 -6.85 -12.49 -2.09
CA ALA A 176 -5.92 -13.61 -2.14
C ALA A 176 -4.91 -13.50 -0.99
N MET A 177 -4.78 -14.55 -0.19
CA MET A 177 -3.68 -14.73 0.75
C MET A 177 -2.66 -15.68 0.14
N VAL A 178 -1.40 -15.26 0.14
CA VAL A 178 -0.31 -16.00 -0.49
C VAL A 178 0.93 -16.02 0.41
N TRP A 179 1.52 -17.21 0.56
CA TRP A 179 2.72 -17.41 1.37
C TRP A 179 3.53 -18.62 0.92
N ARG A 180 4.76 -18.70 1.41
CA ARG A 180 5.60 -19.91 1.39
C ARG A 180 5.61 -20.50 2.79
N ASP A 181 5.34 -21.78 2.95
CA ASP A 181 5.45 -22.44 4.27
C ASP A 181 6.92 -22.70 4.66
N SER A 182 7.13 -23.28 5.84
CA SER A 182 8.47 -23.63 6.34
C SER A 182 9.14 -24.76 5.56
N ALA A 183 8.38 -25.62 4.88
CA ALA A 183 8.90 -26.67 4.00
C ALA A 183 9.23 -26.14 2.60
N GLY A 184 8.88 -24.88 2.29
CA GLY A 184 9.14 -24.25 1.01
C GLY A 184 7.97 -24.34 0.02
N HIS A 185 6.85 -24.96 0.38
CA HIS A 185 5.69 -25.04 -0.51
C HIS A 185 4.95 -23.70 -0.58
N HIS A 186 4.52 -23.35 -1.78
CA HIS A 186 3.70 -22.17 -2.01
C HIS A 186 2.23 -22.48 -1.78
N HIS A 187 1.52 -21.51 -1.20
CA HIS A 187 0.11 -21.60 -0.89
C HIS A 187 -0.61 -20.35 -1.37
N VAL A 188 -1.83 -20.54 -1.87
CA VAL A 188 -2.77 -19.48 -2.23
C VAL A 188 -4.14 -19.84 -1.68
N LYS A 189 -4.76 -18.93 -0.93
CA LYS A 189 -6.15 -19.06 -0.46
C LYS A 189 -6.94 -17.84 -0.91
N LEU A 190 -8.18 -18.06 -1.35
CA LEU A 190 -9.08 -16.99 -1.78
C LEU A 190 -10.18 -16.77 -0.74
N TYR A 191 -10.56 -15.50 -0.58
CA TYR A 191 -11.71 -15.07 0.21
C TYR A 191 -12.60 -14.21 -0.66
N THR A 192 -13.82 -14.67 -0.90
CA THR A 192 -14.74 -14.12 -1.93
C THR A 192 -15.93 -13.39 -1.33
N HIS A 193 -16.12 -13.49 -0.01
CA HIS A 193 -17.11 -12.72 0.73
C HIS A 193 -16.42 -11.57 1.47
N PHE A 194 -15.76 -10.74 0.67
CA PHE A 194 -14.85 -9.67 1.09
C PHE A 194 -15.25 -8.32 0.45
N ASN A 195 -14.93 -7.22 1.11
CA ASN A 195 -15.27 -5.86 0.72
C ASN A 195 -14.10 -4.92 1.01
N THR A 196 -13.81 -4.01 0.07
CA THR A 196 -12.81 -2.94 0.17
C THR A 196 -13.43 -1.54 0.08
N GLU A 197 -14.74 -1.45 -0.13
CA GLU A 197 -15.48 -0.20 -0.33
C GLU A 197 -16.18 0.26 0.97
N PRO A 198 -16.30 1.57 1.22
CA PRO A 198 -17.20 2.09 2.23
C PRO A 198 -18.66 1.92 1.81
N ASN A 199 -19.57 2.03 2.75
CA ASN A 199 -21.00 2.04 2.47
C ASN A 199 -21.70 3.27 3.06
N GLU A 200 -22.78 3.69 2.40
CA GLU A 200 -23.51 4.93 2.72
C GLU A 200 -24.07 4.94 4.14
N SER A 201 -24.50 3.78 4.65
CA SER A 201 -25.04 3.65 6.01
C SER A 201 -24.05 4.05 7.11
N MET A 202 -22.76 4.09 6.77
CA MET A 202 -21.68 4.42 7.69
C MET A 202 -21.18 5.88 7.60
N ARG A 203 -21.77 6.72 6.73
CA ARG A 203 -21.30 8.10 6.51
C ARG A 203 -21.28 8.92 7.80
N ASN A 204 -22.30 8.79 8.65
CA ASN A 204 -22.43 9.45 9.96
C ASN A 204 -21.97 10.93 9.99
N GLY A 205 -22.38 11.72 8.98
CA GLY A 205 -22.01 13.14 8.86
C GLY A 205 -20.56 13.43 8.41
N THR A 206 -19.79 12.40 8.07
CA THR A 206 -18.39 12.50 7.62
C THR A 206 -18.25 12.21 6.12
N THR A 207 -17.05 12.38 5.58
CA THR A 207 -16.73 12.00 4.20
C THR A 207 -16.25 10.55 4.16
N LEU A 208 -16.96 9.70 3.42
CA LEU A 208 -16.53 8.31 3.20
C LEU A 208 -15.22 8.26 2.43
N GLY A 209 -14.40 7.25 2.76
CA GLY A 209 -13.12 7.02 2.10
C GLY A 209 -12.90 5.55 1.81
N ARG A 210 -12.06 5.25 0.82
CA ARG A 210 -11.57 3.89 0.57
C ARG A 210 -10.05 3.90 0.49
N VAL A 211 -9.41 2.83 0.94
CA VAL A 211 -7.95 2.71 0.82
C VAL A 211 -7.56 2.76 -0.66
N LYS A 212 -6.63 3.64 -1.01
CA LYS A 212 -6.17 3.79 -2.39
C LYS A 212 -5.49 2.50 -2.87
N THR A 213 -5.52 2.24 -4.17
CA THR A 213 -4.66 1.21 -4.77
C THR A 213 -3.18 1.49 -4.48
N GLY A 214 -2.43 0.41 -4.21
CA GLY A 214 -1.06 0.48 -3.71
C GLY A 214 -0.75 -0.69 -2.79
N SER A 215 0.40 -0.63 -2.11
CA SER A 215 0.81 -1.65 -1.14
C SER A 215 1.12 -1.03 0.21
N TYR A 216 0.72 -1.73 1.28
CA TYR A 216 0.73 -1.24 2.65
C TYR A 216 1.11 -2.35 3.62
N ASP A 217 1.75 -1.98 4.73
CA ASP A 217 2.08 -2.92 5.79
C ASP A 217 1.00 -2.92 6.88
N PHE A 218 0.52 -4.11 7.20
CA PHE A 218 -0.45 -4.38 8.26
C PHE A 218 0.15 -5.31 9.32
N GLY A 219 -0.47 -5.34 10.50
CA GLY A 219 -0.14 -6.25 11.58
C GLY A 219 -1.40 -6.78 12.26
N VAL A 220 -1.28 -7.96 12.87
CA VAL A 220 -2.30 -8.52 13.76
C VAL A 220 -2.49 -7.58 14.95
N SER A 221 -3.73 -7.21 15.23
CA SER A 221 -4.07 -6.29 16.29
C SER A 221 -5.48 -6.54 16.83
N GLN A 222 -5.94 -5.64 17.70
CA GLN A 222 -7.30 -5.63 18.23
C GLN A 222 -7.88 -4.22 18.15
N ARG A 223 -9.20 -4.16 17.96
CA ARG A 223 -10.01 -2.96 18.08
C ARG A 223 -10.17 -2.60 19.56
N SER A 224 -10.65 -1.39 19.83
CA SER A 224 -10.86 -0.89 21.20
C SER A 224 -11.86 -1.74 22.01
N ASN A 225 -12.78 -2.44 21.34
CA ASN A 225 -13.72 -3.37 21.94
C ASN A 225 -13.15 -4.81 22.10
N GLY A 226 -11.85 -5.00 21.86
CA GLY A 226 -11.18 -6.31 21.95
C GLY A 226 -11.32 -7.20 20.72
N ASP A 227 -12.16 -6.83 19.74
CA ASP A 227 -12.34 -7.61 18.52
C ASP A 227 -11.03 -7.70 17.73
N PRO A 228 -10.68 -8.88 17.19
CA PRO A 228 -9.50 -9.03 16.37
C PRO A 228 -9.59 -8.19 15.09
N CYS A 229 -8.46 -7.66 14.65
CA CYS A 229 -8.34 -6.97 13.36
C CYS A 229 -6.94 -7.12 12.77
N LEU A 230 -6.80 -6.78 11.48
CA LEU A 230 -5.50 -6.25 11.02
C LEU A 230 -5.54 -4.73 11.04
N ARG A 231 -4.48 -4.12 11.55
CA ARG A 231 -4.29 -2.67 11.56
C ARG A 231 -3.10 -2.30 10.67
N PRO A 232 -3.18 -1.21 9.90
CA PRO A 232 -2.01 -0.65 9.23
C PRO A 232 -0.89 -0.38 10.25
N ARG A 233 0.35 -0.78 9.94
CA ARG A 233 1.53 -0.43 10.75
C ARG A 233 1.95 1.02 10.54
N HIS A 234 1.54 1.59 9.40
CA HIS A 234 1.77 2.96 8.96
C HIS A 234 0.48 3.51 8.35
N GLY A 235 0.41 4.83 8.18
CA GLY A 235 -0.74 5.47 7.55
C GLY A 235 -1.02 4.94 6.15
N VAL A 236 -2.29 4.70 5.83
CA VAL A 236 -2.71 4.37 4.46
C VAL A 236 -3.08 5.62 3.68
N LEU A 237 -2.98 5.56 2.35
CA LEU A 237 -3.56 6.58 1.48
C LEU A 237 -5.03 6.25 1.22
N VAL A 238 -5.87 7.28 1.18
CA VAL A 238 -7.33 7.13 1.08
C VAL A 238 -7.86 8.04 -0.01
N GLU A 239 -8.70 7.47 -0.87
CA GLU A 239 -9.53 8.22 -1.81
C GLU A 239 -10.82 8.65 -1.11
N ARG A 240 -11.23 9.91 -1.25
CA ARG A 240 -12.44 10.45 -0.61
C ARG A 240 -13.54 10.77 -1.62
N ASP A 241 -14.77 10.45 -1.24
CA ASP A 241 -16.02 10.87 -1.90
C ASP A 241 -16.49 12.17 -1.23
N ARG A 242 -15.89 13.32 -1.62
CA ARG A 242 -16.12 14.64 -1.00
C ARG A 242 -17.37 15.33 -1.54
N ASN A 243 -17.73 15.04 -2.78
CA ASN A 243 -18.96 15.52 -3.38
C ASN A 243 -20.20 14.71 -2.96
N HIS A 244 -20.00 13.60 -2.23
CA HIS A 244 -21.05 12.73 -1.69
C HIS A 244 -21.94 12.13 -2.78
N ASP A 245 -21.41 11.93 -3.99
CA ASP A 245 -22.13 11.29 -5.09
C ASP A 245 -22.06 9.76 -5.02
N GLY A 246 -21.29 9.24 -4.07
CA GLY A 246 -21.13 7.82 -3.81
C GLY A 246 -20.19 7.12 -4.80
N ARG A 247 -19.33 7.88 -5.49
CA ARG A 247 -18.25 7.41 -6.36
C ARG A 247 -16.93 8.09 -5.96
N PHE A 248 -15.82 7.46 -6.35
CA PHE A 248 -14.46 7.96 -6.05
C PHE A 248 -13.78 8.53 -7.30
N THR A 249 -14.52 9.28 -8.11
CA THR A 249 -14.05 9.84 -9.39
C THR A 249 -13.34 11.19 -9.25
N GLU A 250 -13.36 11.80 -8.08
CA GLU A 250 -12.65 13.06 -7.83
C GLU A 250 -11.13 12.89 -7.75
N HIS A 251 -10.65 11.64 -7.60
CA HIS A 251 -9.25 11.26 -7.46
C HIS A 251 -8.52 12.06 -6.35
N LYS A 252 -9.25 12.49 -5.32
CA LYS A 252 -8.68 13.19 -4.17
C LYS A 252 -8.13 12.18 -3.18
N VAL A 253 -6.82 12.25 -2.99
CA VAL A 253 -6.06 11.36 -2.10
C VAL A 253 -5.57 12.13 -0.89
N GLU A 254 -5.75 11.55 0.29
CA GLU A 254 -5.22 12.06 1.56
C GLU A 254 -4.68 10.94 2.43
N GLN A 255 -4.04 11.30 3.54
CA GLN A 255 -3.60 10.35 4.55
C GLN A 255 -4.78 9.92 5.42
N GLY A 256 -5.00 8.60 5.52
CA GLY A 256 -6.05 7.99 6.32
C GLY A 256 -5.62 7.55 7.72
N GLY A 257 -4.32 7.61 8.04
CA GLY A 257 -3.80 7.06 9.29
C GLY A 257 -3.97 5.54 9.38
N ASP A 258 -4.16 5.01 10.58
CA ASP A 258 -4.20 3.57 10.89
C ASP A 258 -5.62 3.06 11.22
N VAL A 259 -6.66 3.81 10.85
CA VAL A 259 -8.06 3.50 11.19
C VAL A 259 -8.79 2.65 10.14
N PHE A 260 -8.15 2.34 9.02
CA PHE A 260 -8.68 1.50 7.94
C PHE A 260 -8.25 0.05 8.14
N LEU A 261 -9.09 -0.71 8.84
CA LEU A 261 -8.74 -2.02 9.39
C LEU A 261 -9.26 -3.17 8.52
N PHE A 262 -8.70 -4.38 8.70
CA PHE A 262 -9.40 -5.62 8.34
C PHE A 262 -10.23 -6.08 9.53
N HIS A 263 -11.54 -6.25 9.36
CA HIS A 263 -12.39 -6.76 10.44
C HIS A 263 -13.67 -7.45 9.94
N LYS A 264 -14.35 -8.11 10.89
CA LYS A 264 -15.66 -8.69 10.68
C LYS A 264 -16.70 -7.60 10.38
N GLY A 265 -17.46 -7.76 9.31
CA GLY A 265 -18.68 -7.01 9.03
C GLY A 265 -19.94 -7.79 9.45
N GLY A 266 -21.12 -7.35 9.01
CA GLY A 266 -22.38 -8.04 9.21
C GLY A 266 -22.67 -9.07 8.11
N PRO A 267 -23.71 -9.92 8.28
CA PRO A 267 -24.07 -10.92 7.28
C PRO A 267 -24.51 -10.30 5.94
N THR A 268 -25.16 -9.13 5.97
CA THR A 268 -25.70 -8.45 4.78
C THR A 268 -25.34 -6.97 4.69
N ASN A 269 -24.65 -6.42 5.70
CA ASN A 269 -24.13 -5.06 5.73
C ASN A 269 -22.63 -5.13 6.02
N THR A 270 -21.82 -4.47 5.20
CA THR A 270 -20.36 -4.47 5.33
C THR A 270 -19.86 -3.67 6.52
N TRP A 271 -20.69 -2.77 7.07
CA TRP A 271 -20.38 -1.82 8.14
C TRP A 271 -19.03 -1.11 7.96
N SER A 272 -18.71 -0.78 6.70
CA SER A 272 -17.41 -0.21 6.34
C SER A 272 -17.50 1.29 6.13
N GLN A 273 -16.64 2.06 6.82
CA GLN A 273 -16.31 3.45 6.46
C GLN A 273 -15.12 3.54 5.50
N GLY A 274 -14.70 2.41 4.93
CA GLY A 274 -13.50 2.26 4.10
C GLY A 274 -12.58 1.13 4.50
N CYS A 275 -12.91 0.46 5.62
CA CYS A 275 -12.26 -0.75 6.08
C CYS A 275 -12.39 -1.91 5.07
N PHE A 276 -11.49 -2.86 5.23
CA PHE A 276 -11.56 -4.17 4.59
C PHE A 276 -12.43 -5.09 5.43
N THR A 277 -13.59 -5.50 4.91
CA THR A 277 -14.55 -6.25 5.71
C THR A 277 -14.95 -7.58 5.09
N PHE A 278 -15.36 -8.50 5.94
CA PHE A 278 -15.76 -9.86 5.57
C PHE A 278 -17.13 -10.18 6.17
N THR A 279 -17.89 -11.07 5.55
CA THR A 279 -19.01 -11.71 6.24
C THR A 279 -18.50 -12.45 7.50
N PRO A 280 -19.34 -12.68 8.52
CA PRO A 280 -18.92 -13.36 9.75
C PRO A 280 -18.24 -14.72 9.56
N GLY A 281 -18.76 -15.55 8.64
CA GLY A 281 -18.18 -16.85 8.32
C GLY A 281 -16.82 -16.73 7.64
N GLU A 282 -16.72 -15.82 6.66
CA GLU A 282 -15.48 -15.59 5.92
C GLU A 282 -14.38 -14.98 6.80
N TRP A 283 -14.75 -14.07 7.71
CA TRP A 283 -13.86 -13.52 8.73
C TRP A 283 -13.26 -14.62 9.60
N SER A 284 -14.09 -15.57 10.07
CA SER A 284 -13.62 -16.68 10.90
C SER A 284 -12.58 -17.54 10.16
N ARG A 285 -12.81 -17.82 8.87
CA ARG A 285 -11.84 -18.54 8.03
C ARG A 285 -10.55 -17.75 7.86
N PHE A 286 -10.66 -16.47 7.48
CA PHE A 286 -9.51 -15.58 7.27
C PHE A 286 -8.68 -15.41 8.55
N TRP A 287 -9.34 -15.15 9.67
CA TRP A 287 -8.67 -14.91 10.94
C TRP A 287 -7.90 -16.14 11.42
N SER A 288 -8.48 -17.34 11.28
CA SER A 288 -7.79 -18.60 11.60
C SER A 288 -6.49 -18.77 10.81
N ASP A 289 -6.48 -18.34 9.54
CA ASP A 289 -5.33 -18.51 8.64
C ASP A 289 -4.21 -17.48 8.84
N ILE A 290 -4.53 -16.33 9.46
CA ILE A 290 -3.62 -15.18 9.52
C ILE A 290 -3.18 -14.75 10.93
N ARG A 291 -3.93 -15.09 11.99
CA ARG A 291 -3.68 -14.57 13.35
C ARG A 291 -2.30 -14.94 13.94
N HIS A 292 -1.64 -15.94 13.37
CA HIS A 292 -0.30 -16.39 13.76
C HIS A 292 0.77 -16.05 12.69
N ALA A 293 0.46 -15.18 11.73
CA ALA A 293 1.42 -14.75 10.73
C ALA A 293 2.60 -14.02 11.41
N PRO A 294 3.85 -14.42 11.11
CA PRO A 294 5.03 -13.76 11.68
C PRO A 294 5.24 -12.39 11.02
N GLY A 295 5.56 -11.40 11.84
CA GLY A 295 5.97 -10.06 11.39
C GLY A 295 4.85 -9.26 10.72
N ALA A 296 5.24 -8.31 9.87
CA ALA A 296 4.30 -7.52 9.09
C ALA A 296 3.58 -8.38 8.03
N ILE A 297 2.40 -7.94 7.59
CA ILE A 297 1.55 -8.52 6.53
C ILE A 297 1.43 -7.49 5.40
N ASN A 298 1.70 -7.86 4.15
CA ASN A 298 1.78 -6.94 3.03
C ASN A 298 0.40 -6.98 2.41
N VAL A 299 -0.26 -5.83 2.30
CA VAL A 299 -1.58 -5.73 1.71
C VAL A 299 -1.47 -4.90 0.46
N THR A 300 -1.64 -5.55 -0.68
CA THR A 300 -1.71 -4.89 -1.99
C THR A 300 -3.17 -4.73 -2.38
N VAL A 301 -3.60 -3.51 -2.67
CA VAL A 301 -4.94 -3.20 -3.20
C VAL A 301 -4.82 -2.91 -4.69
N VAL A 302 -5.58 -3.63 -5.51
CA VAL A 302 -5.60 -3.46 -6.97
C VAL A 302 -7.02 -3.22 -7.45
N GLU A 303 -7.15 -2.42 -8.50
CA GLU A 303 -8.44 -2.20 -9.16
C GLU A 303 -8.72 -3.31 -10.18
N GLY A 304 -9.94 -3.82 -10.16
CA GLY A 304 -10.43 -4.84 -11.08
C GLY A 304 -10.08 -6.28 -10.67
N LYS A 305 -10.92 -7.22 -11.13
CA LYS A 305 -10.69 -8.66 -11.01
C LYS A 305 -10.23 -9.26 -12.35
N PRO A 306 -9.19 -10.09 -12.37
CA PRO A 306 -8.84 -10.85 -13.56
C PRO A 306 -9.90 -11.92 -13.84
N ARG A 307 -10.14 -12.24 -15.11
CA ARG A 307 -11.03 -13.31 -15.54
C ARG A 307 -10.62 -14.65 -14.91
N GLY A 308 -11.60 -15.38 -14.38
CA GLY A 308 -11.36 -16.65 -13.70
C GLY A 308 -10.97 -16.51 -12.22
N LEU A 309 -10.84 -15.29 -11.70
CA LEU A 309 -10.90 -15.06 -10.26
C LEU A 309 -12.38 -14.98 -9.84
N PRO A 310 -12.82 -15.77 -8.85
CA PRO A 310 -14.18 -15.69 -8.31
C PRO A 310 -14.44 -14.33 -7.64
#